data_AF-A0A5D0TIN5-F1
#
_entry.id   AF-A0A5D0TIN5-F1
#
_cell.length_a   1.000
_cell.length_b   1.000
_cell.length_c   1.000
_cell.angle_alpha   90.00
_cell.angle_beta   90.00
_cell.angle_gamma   90.00
#
_symmetry.space_group_name_H-M   'P 1'
#
loop_
_entity.id
_entity.type
_entity.pdbx_description
1 polymer ?
#
loop_
_entity_poly.entity_id
_entity_poly.type
_entity_poly.pdbx_seq_one_letter_code
_entity_poly.pdbx_strand_id
1 'polypeptide(L)' 'MGASRDRILNSMKVQPTPQDKGLVLTLRLVAYDNGILELDGIPLSDLPQEDGWVAGVGVMAQTVHEFQKQVRARRKAL' A
#
# COMPACT_ATOMS: atom_id res chain seq x y z
N MET A 1 -7.40 -5.46 13.52
CA MET A 1 -8.26 -5.48 12.31
C MET A 1 -7.38 -5.11 11.13
N GLY A 2 -7.06 -6.05 10.24
CA GLY A 2 -6.17 -5.81 9.11
C GLY A 2 -6.82 -4.95 8.02
N ALA A 3 -6.01 -4.25 7.23
CA ALA A 3 -6.49 -3.53 6.05
C ALA A 3 -7.17 -4.52 5.08
N SER A 4 -8.46 -4.34 4.83
CA SER A 4 -9.21 -5.21 3.93
C SER A 4 -8.64 -5.12 2.51
N ARG A 5 -8.65 -6.24 1.79
CA ARG A 5 -8.11 -6.35 0.43
C ARG A 5 -8.66 -5.29 -0.53
N ASP A 6 -9.96 -4.99 -0.44
CA ASP A 6 -10.59 -3.92 -1.25
C ASP A 6 -10.08 -2.52 -0.90
N ARG A 7 -9.68 -2.30 0.37
CA ARG A 7 -9.04 -1.05 0.80
C ARG A 7 -7.69 -0.88 0.12
N ILE A 8 -6.88 -1.94 0.11
CA ILE A 8 -5.56 -1.95 -0.53
C ILE A 8 -5.72 -1.75 -2.05
N LEU A 9 -6.64 -2.48 -2.70
CA LEU A 9 -6.86 -2.36 -4.14
C LEU A 9 -7.35 -0.97 -4.59
N ASN A 10 -8.21 -0.29 -3.80
CA ASN A 10 -8.72 1.04 -4.15
C ASN A 10 -7.79 2.20 -3.75
N SER A 11 -6.92 2.01 -2.76
CA SER A 11 -6.01 3.06 -2.27
C SER A 11 -4.62 3.04 -2.90
N MET A 12 -4.23 1.91 -3.51
CA MET A 12 -2.97 1.83 -4.25
C MET A 12 -3.06 2.75 -5.48
N LYS A 13 -2.32 3.85 -5.44
CA LYS A 13 -2.16 4.80 -6.55
C LYS A 13 -1.32 4.17 -7.67
N VAL A 14 -1.81 3.06 -8.23
CA VAL A 14 -1.17 2.36 -9.33
C VAL A 14 -1.39 3.14 -10.60
N GLN A 15 -0.30 3.51 -11.28
CA GLN A 15 -0.34 4.24 -12.53
C GLN A 15 0.37 3.43 -13.62
N PRO A 16 -0.10 3.46 -14.88
CA PRO A 16 0.67 2.90 -15.99
C PRO A 16 1.95 3.71 -16.20
N THR A 17 3.02 3.05 -16.63
CA THR A 17 4.20 3.76 -17.12
C THR A 17 3.88 4.48 -18.43
N PRO A 18 4.67 5.50 -18.83
CA PRO A 18 4.58 6.04 -20.19
C PRO A 18 4.60 4.92 -21.23
N GLN A 19 3.76 5.05 -22.27
CA GLN A 19 3.57 4.05 -23.33
C GLN A 19 2.92 2.72 -22.89
N ASP A 20 2.31 2.64 -21.70
CA ASP A 20 1.57 1.45 -21.22
C ASP A 20 2.40 0.16 -21.12
N LYS A 21 3.72 0.29 -20.95
CA LYS A 21 4.65 -0.84 -20.86
C LYS A 21 4.83 -1.42 -19.45
N GLY A 22 4.16 -0.86 -18.44
CA GLY A 22 4.36 -1.25 -17.05
C GLY A 22 3.35 -0.62 -16.09
N LEU A 23 3.55 -0.89 -14.80
CA LEU A 23 2.79 -0.31 -13.69
C LEU A 23 3.77 0.29 -12.68
N VAL A 24 3.37 1.37 -12.04
CA VAL A 24 4.10 2.07 -10.97
C VAL A 24 3.20 2.10 -9.74
N LEU A 25 3.72 1.64 -8.60
CA LEU A 25 3.11 1.83 -7.29
C LEU A 25 3.89 2.92 -6.55
N THR A 26 3.18 3.94 -6.05
CA THR A 26 3.76 4.92 -5.12
C THR A 26 3.14 4.71 -3.76
N LEU A 27 3.98 4.58 -2.73
CA LEU A 27 3.57 4.53 -1.32
C LEU A 27 4.07 5.80 -0.63
N ARG A 28 3.19 6.53 0.04
CA ARG A 28 3.54 7.72 0.82
C ARG A 28 3.37 7.46 2.31
N LEU A 29 4.47 7.39 3.04
CA LEU A 29 4.46 7.37 4.51
C LEU A 29 4.66 8.80 5.03
N VAL A 30 3.81 9.21 5.97
CA VAL A 30 3.89 10.49 6.68
C VAL A 30 3.98 10.21 8.17
N ALA A 31 4.94 10.84 8.85
CA ALA A 31 5.05 10.81 10.30
C ALA A 31 4.74 12.21 10.84
N TYR A 32 3.80 12.27 11.79
CA TYR A 32 3.41 13.50 12.46
C TYR A 32 4.17 13.64 13.78
N ASP A 33 4.31 14.88 14.24
CA ASP A 33 4.99 15.26 15.49
C ASP A 33 4.31 14.71 16.75
N ASN A 34 3.02 14.41 16.67
CA ASN A 34 2.23 13.75 17.71
C ASN A 34 2.41 12.21 17.77
N GLY A 35 3.32 11.64 16.97
CA GLY A 35 3.60 10.21 16.94
C GLY A 35 2.63 9.39 16.05
N ILE A 36 1.70 10.04 15.35
CA ILE A 36 0.84 9.37 14.37
C ILE A 36 1.64 9.09 13.10
N LEU A 37 1.46 7.88 12.57
CA LEU A 37 1.94 7.50 11.24
C LEU A 37 0.76 7.36 10.30
N GLU A 38 0.95 7.75 9.05
CA GLU A 38 -0.06 7.66 8.00
C GLU A 38 0.56 7.09 6.73
N LEU A 39 -0.05 6.05 6.18
CA LEU A 39 0.32 5.48 4.89
C LEU A 39 -0.76 5.76 3.86
N ASP A 40 -0.42 6.53 2.82
CA ASP A 40 -1.30 6.91 1.71
C ASP A 40 -2.65 7.51 2.15
N GLY A 41 -2.65 8.38 3.18
CA GLY A 41 -3.89 8.96 3.71
C GLY A 41 -4.51 8.17 4.85
N ILE A 42 -3.92 7.04 5.25
CA ILE A 42 -4.52 6.12 6.22
C ILE A 42 -3.69 6.08 7.51
N PRO A 43 -4.25 6.54 8.65
CA PRO A 43 -3.58 6.46 9.94
C PRO A 43 -3.27 5.00 10.33
N LEU A 44 -2.05 4.78 10.81
CA LEU A 44 -1.52 3.50 11.30
C LEU A 44 -1.50 3.42 12.82
N SER A 45 -1.68 4.56 13.51
CA SER A 45 -1.71 4.68 14.98
C SER A 45 -2.94 4.05 15.64
N ASP A 46 -3.99 3.74 14.88
CA ASP A 46 -5.24 3.14 15.37
C ASP A 46 -5.20 1.61 15.49
N LEU A 47 -4.02 0.99 15.32
CA LEU A 47 -3.86 -0.47 15.40
C LEU A 47 -3.49 -0.88 16.84
N PRO A 48 -4.41 -1.48 17.60
CA PRO A 48 -4.35 -1.54 19.07
C PRO A 48 -3.32 -2.51 19.67
N GLN A 49 -2.41 -3.08 18.87
CA GLN A 49 -1.52 -4.18 19.30
C GLN A 49 -0.08 -4.09 18.80
N GLU A 50 0.28 -3.12 17.95
CA GLU A 50 1.63 -3.00 17.41
C GLU A 50 2.10 -1.54 17.43
N ASP A 51 3.40 -1.33 17.57
CA ASP A 51 4.03 -0.04 17.27
C ASP A 51 3.60 0.38 15.85
N GLY A 52 3.16 1.64 15.67
CA GLY A 52 2.69 2.15 14.38
C GLY A 52 3.69 1.95 13.24
N TRP A 53 5.00 1.86 13.56
CA TRP A 53 6.04 1.53 12.59
C TRP A 53 5.97 0.08 12.11
N VAL A 54 5.77 -0.88 13.01
CA VAL A 54 5.63 -2.30 12.69
C VAL A 54 4.36 -2.54 11.87
N ALA A 55 3.28 -1.91 12.31
CA ALA A 55 2.02 -1.90 11.57
C ALA A 55 2.19 -1.32 10.15
N GLY A 56 2.94 -0.22 10.01
CA GLY A 56 3.27 0.38 8.73
C GLY A 56 4.03 -0.57 7.79
N VAL A 57 5.04 -1.27 8.30
CA VAL A 57 5.78 -2.28 7.53
C VAL A 57 4.86 -3.41 7.07
N GLY A 58 3.97 -3.88 7.94
CA GLY A 58 2.98 -4.92 7.60
C GLY A 58 2.06 -4.49 6.46
N VAL A 59 1.50 -3.28 6.54
CA VAL A 59 0.61 -2.74 5.49
C VAL A 59 1.38 -2.51 4.19
N MET A 60 2.61 -1.98 4.25
CA MET A 60 3.46 -1.82 3.06
C MET A 60 3.76 -3.16 2.38
N ALA A 61 4.15 -4.17 3.15
CA ALA A 61 4.45 -5.51 2.63
C ALA A 61 3.22 -6.14 1.95
N GLN A 62 2.05 -6.03 2.59
CA GLN A 62 0.80 -6.51 2.01
C GLN A 62 0.45 -5.77 0.71
N THR A 63 0.69 -4.46 0.67
CA THR A 63 0.44 -3.62 -0.51
C THR A 63 1.36 -3.99 -1.67
N VAL A 64 2.66 -4.20 -1.42
CA VAL A 64 3.62 -4.69 -2.43
C VAL A 64 3.23 -6.10 -2.92
N HIS A 65 2.74 -6.96 -2.04
CA HIS A 65 2.29 -8.31 -2.42
C HIS A 65 1.07 -8.27 -3.36
N GLU A 66 0.09 -7.41 -3.10
CA GLU A 66 -1.04 -7.24 -4.03
C GLU A 66 -0.60 -6.59 -5.35
N PHE A 67 0.36 -5.66 -5.32
CA PHE A 67 0.93 -5.09 -6.54
C PHE A 67 1.59 -6.15 -7.42
N GLN A 68 2.35 -7.05 -6.80
CA GLN A 68 2.95 -8.19 -7.48
C GLN A 68 1.90 -9.07 -8.18
N LYS A 69 0.76 -9.31 -7.53
CA LYS A 69 -0.36 -10.06 -8.14
C LYS A 69 -0.91 -9.33 -9.38
N GLN A 70 -1.09 -8.01 -9.30
CA GLN A 70 -1.56 -7.22 -10.44
C GLN A 70 -0.57 -7.25 -11.61
N VAL A 71 0.73 -7.09 -11.35
CA VAL A 71 1.79 -7.18 -12.38
C VAL A 71 1.78 -8.57 -13.03
N ARG A 72 1.66 -9.64 -12.24
CA ARG A 72 1.57 -11.01 -12.76
C ARG A 72 0.30 -11.24 -13.59
N ALA A 73 -0.83 -10.69 -13.18
CA ALA A 73 -2.08 -10.79 -13.94
C ALA A 73 -1.97 -10.08 -15.29
N ARG A 74 -1.43 -8.85 -15.33
CA ARG A 74 -1.17 -8.12 -16.58
C ARG A 74 -0.25 -8.89 -17.52
N ARG A 75 0.79 -9.54 -17.00
CA ARG A 75 1.70 -10.39 -17.79
C ARG A 75 1.00 -11.61 -18.42
N LYS A 76 -0.02 -12.18 -17.77
CA LYS A 76 -0.79 -13.33 -18.29
C LYS A 76 -1.85 -12.93 -19.33
N ALA A 77 -2.25 -11.66 -19.34
CA ALA A 77 -3.24 -11.12 -20.28
C ALA A 77 -2.62 -10.60 -21.59
N LEU A 78 -1.28 -10.48 -21.63
CA LEU A 78 -0.47 -10.21 -22.82
C LEU A 78 -0.01 -11.54 -23.43
#